data_AF-A0A163GL70-F1
#
_entry.id   AF-A0A163GL70-F1
#
_cell.length_a   1.000
_cell.length_b   1.000
_cell.length_c   1.000
_cell.angle_alpha   90.00
_cell.angle_beta   90.00
_cell.angle_gamma   90.00
#
_symmetry.space_group_name_H-M   'P 1'
#
loop_
_entity.id
_entity.type
_entity.pdbx_description
1 polymer ?
#
loop_
_entity_poly.entity_id
_entity_poly.type
_entity_poly.pdbx_seq_one_letter_code
_entity_poly.pdbx_strand_id
1 'polypeptide(L)'
;MKEQLIKLMNQIKPDAVFIVNWYIGDKGIEGTFKSEYESQAFLTEIIRGSICIQKHPRLEDVLIIDDKYGFNVTQIYNSIPYQTPDTDGFKECICKYNKYNNIFIKVDEENKTVTFKLANKMVTLNLIEYTKWTFKYVKTKKQLKISSIKDFKSFIEDPFWHPTTIELGRRVLNMRNLIRI
;
A
#
# COMPACT_ATOMS: atom_id res chain seq x y z
N MET A 1 -6.60 -7.72 16.89
CA MET A 1 -6.77 -6.80 15.74
C MET A 1 -6.88 -5.33 16.17
N LYS A 2 -7.87 -4.95 17.00
CA LYS A 2 -8.07 -3.56 17.48
C LYS A 2 -6.80 -2.87 17.99
N GLU A 3 -6.08 -3.50 18.93
CA GLU A 3 -4.82 -2.94 19.47
C GLU A 3 -3.73 -2.74 18.40
N GLN A 4 -3.63 -3.66 17.43
CA GLN A 4 -2.68 -3.53 16.33
C GLN A 4 -3.06 -2.37 15.40
N LEU A 5 -4.35 -2.21 15.11
CA LEU A 5 -4.85 -1.07 14.33
C LEU A 5 -4.54 0.24 15.05
N ILE A 6 -4.82 0.36 16.34
CA ILE A 6 -4.52 1.56 17.13
C ILE A 6 -3.02 1.86 17.10
N LYS A 7 -2.17 0.85 17.30
CA LYS A 7 -0.71 1.00 17.21
C LYS A 7 -0.24 1.48 15.84
N LEU A 8 -0.87 1.03 14.76
CA LEU A 8 -0.55 1.50 13.40
C LEU A 8 -1.07 2.92 13.18
N MET A 9 -2.29 3.23 13.60
CA MET A 9 -2.87 4.57 13.52
C MET A 9 -2.01 5.61 14.23
N ASN A 10 -1.43 5.28 15.39
CA ASN A 10 -0.53 6.17 16.13
C ASN A 10 0.79 6.49 15.39
N GLN A 11 1.15 5.74 14.35
CA GLN A 11 2.32 6.04 13.51
C GLN A 11 1.98 7.00 12.36
N ILE A 12 0.70 7.17 12.04
CA ILE A 12 0.23 7.97 10.92
C ILE A 12 0.13 9.44 11.35
N LYS A 13 0.47 10.35 10.45
CA LYS A 13 0.38 11.78 10.71
C LYS A 13 -1.09 12.26 10.75
N PRO A 14 -1.42 13.27 11.58
CA PRO A 14 -2.81 13.72 11.76
C PRO A 14 -3.51 14.24 10.49
N ASP A 15 -2.75 14.70 9.50
CA ASP A 15 -3.21 15.22 8.22
C ASP A 15 -3.46 14.12 7.17
N ALA A 16 -3.24 12.86 7.50
CA ALA A 16 -3.64 11.75 6.64
C ALA A 16 -5.17 11.62 6.58
N VAL A 17 -5.67 11.30 5.38
CA VAL A 17 -7.09 11.15 5.09
C VAL A 17 -7.37 9.73 4.60
N PHE A 18 -8.52 9.19 4.97
CA PHE A 18 -8.95 7.82 4.70
C PHE A 18 -10.33 7.81 4.06
N ILE A 19 -10.53 6.96 3.07
CA ILE A 19 -11.87 6.66 2.56
C ILE A 19 -12.52 5.67 3.52
N VAL A 20 -13.63 6.10 4.13
CA VAL A 20 -14.48 5.30 5.02
C VAL A 20 -15.84 5.13 4.36
N ASN A 21 -16.33 3.89 4.33
CA ASN A 21 -17.64 3.52 3.85
C ASN A 21 -18.61 3.46 5.02
N TRP A 22 -19.68 4.23 4.95
CA TRP A 22 -20.77 4.27 5.92
C TRP A 22 -21.91 3.42 5.41
N TYR A 23 -22.16 2.28 6.04
CA TYR A 23 -23.24 1.36 5.64
C TYR A 23 -24.60 1.93 6.08
N ILE A 24 -25.56 1.92 5.15
CA ILE A 24 -26.86 2.58 5.30
C ILE A 24 -27.97 1.52 5.37
N GLY A 25 -28.89 1.71 6.32
CA GLY A 25 -30.06 0.87 6.50
C GLY A 25 -29.80 -0.45 7.23
N ASP A 26 -30.84 -1.24 7.39
CA ASP A 26 -30.84 -2.40 8.29
C ASP A 26 -30.05 -3.61 7.77
N LYS A 27 -29.62 -3.55 6.49
CA LYS A 27 -28.83 -4.62 5.85
C LYS A 27 -27.34 -4.53 6.15
N GLY A 28 -26.88 -3.47 6.83
CA GLY A 28 -25.49 -3.29 7.24
C GLY A 28 -24.50 -3.54 6.09
N ILE A 29 -23.57 -4.47 6.29
CA ILE A 29 -22.51 -4.83 5.33
C ILE A 29 -23.03 -5.39 3.98
N GLU A 30 -24.26 -5.91 3.94
CA GLU A 30 -24.90 -6.39 2.70
C GLU A 30 -25.71 -5.30 1.99
N GLY A 31 -25.82 -4.13 2.62
CA GLY A 31 -26.56 -2.98 2.13
C GLY A 31 -25.75 -2.03 1.25
N THR A 32 -26.33 -0.86 1.01
CA THR A 32 -25.65 0.25 0.34
C THR A 32 -24.74 0.97 1.33
N PHE A 33 -23.70 1.62 0.82
CA PHE A 33 -22.85 2.49 1.64
C PHE A 33 -22.58 3.81 0.94
N LYS A 34 -22.23 4.82 1.73
CA LYS A 34 -21.68 6.09 1.26
C LYS A 34 -20.18 6.13 1.59
N SER A 35 -19.35 6.51 0.62
CA SER A 35 -17.91 6.71 0.85
C SER A 35 -17.61 8.16 1.18
N GLU A 36 -16.89 8.40 2.27
CA GLU A 36 -16.47 9.73 2.72
C GLU A 36 -14.97 9.75 3.03
N TYR A 37 -14.35 10.91 2.87
CA TYR A 37 -12.97 11.15 3.24
C TYR A 37 -12.91 11.64 4.69
N GLU A 38 -12.29 10.85 5.54
CA GLU A 38 -12.24 11.05 6.98
C GLU A 38 -10.82 11.22 7.50
N SER A 39 -10.69 11.93 8.62
CA SER A 39 -9.40 12.18 9.25
C SER A 39 -8.83 10.94 9.96
N GLN A 40 -7.51 10.97 10.19
CA GLN A 40 -6.83 10.01 11.06
C GLN A 40 -7.47 9.93 12.45
N ALA A 41 -7.89 11.08 13.01
CA ALA A 41 -8.50 11.17 14.33
C ALA A 41 -9.86 10.46 14.38
N PHE A 42 -10.72 10.71 13.40
CA PHE A 42 -12.02 10.05 13.26
C PHE A 42 -11.85 8.53 13.17
N LEU A 43 -10.99 8.05 12.26
CA LEU A 43 -10.75 6.61 12.11
C LEU A 43 -10.21 5.97 13.40
N THR A 44 -9.34 6.68 14.12
CA THR A 44 -8.82 6.23 15.42
C THR A 44 -9.92 6.15 16.48
N GLU A 45 -10.81 7.14 16.53
CA GLU A 45 -11.94 7.20 17.46
C GLU A 45 -12.88 6.00 17.25
N ILE A 46 -13.33 5.76 16.01
CA ILE A 46 -14.24 4.64 15.73
C ILE A 46 -13.59 3.28 16.02
N ILE A 47 -12.29 3.12 15.75
CA ILE A 47 -11.56 1.89 16.11
C ILE A 47 -11.47 1.72 17.63
N ARG A 48 -11.25 2.81 18.39
CA ARG A 48 -11.16 2.77 19.86
C ARG A 48 -12.52 2.52 20.52
N GLY A 49 -13.59 3.12 20.01
CA GLY A 49 -14.96 2.93 20.51
C GLY A 49 -15.57 1.58 20.14
N SER A 50 -14.99 0.90 19.15
CA SER A 50 -15.53 -0.34 18.60
C SER A 50 -15.61 -1.49 19.58
N ILE A 51 -16.71 -2.25 19.48
CA ILE A 51 -16.95 -3.51 20.18
C ILE A 51 -16.58 -4.70 19.27
N CYS A 52 -16.82 -4.56 17.97
CA CYS A 52 -16.55 -5.58 16.96
C CYS A 52 -15.79 -4.99 15.77
N ILE A 53 -14.66 -5.60 15.43
CA ILE A 53 -13.94 -5.36 14.18
C ILE A 53 -13.79 -6.71 13.48
N GLN A 54 -14.21 -6.80 12.22
CA GLN A 54 -14.16 -8.03 11.45
C GLN A 54 -13.70 -7.79 10.00
N LYS A 55 -13.29 -8.85 9.31
CA LYS A 55 -13.03 -8.79 7.86
C LYS A 55 -14.36 -8.74 7.12
N HIS A 56 -14.39 -7.99 6.02
CA HIS A 56 -15.52 -8.08 5.11
C HIS A 56 -15.54 -9.47 4.45
N PRO A 57 -16.70 -10.16 4.38
CA PRO A 57 -16.78 -11.56 3.95
C PRO A 57 -16.40 -11.78 2.47
N ARG A 58 -16.46 -10.73 1.65
CA ARG A 58 -16.19 -10.79 0.21
C ARG A 58 -15.02 -9.92 -0.26
N LEU A 59 -14.42 -9.12 0.63
CA LEU A 59 -13.40 -8.14 0.26
C LEU A 59 -12.21 -8.28 1.21
N GLU A 60 -11.13 -8.89 0.71
CA GLU A 60 -9.97 -9.35 1.50
C GLU A 60 -9.30 -8.25 2.33
N ASP A 61 -9.22 -7.04 1.77
CA ASP A 61 -8.54 -5.90 2.38
C ASP A 61 -9.51 -4.91 3.09
N VAL A 62 -10.79 -5.25 3.23
CA VAL A 62 -11.76 -4.36 3.89
C VAL A 62 -12.05 -4.85 5.30
N LEU A 63 -11.89 -3.96 6.28
CA LEU A 63 -12.32 -4.18 7.65
C LEU A 63 -13.65 -3.48 7.89
N ILE A 64 -14.49 -4.14 8.68
CA ILE A 64 -15.80 -3.65 9.12
C ILE A 64 -15.71 -3.38 10.61
N ILE A 65 -16.20 -2.22 11.03
CA ILE A 65 -16.29 -1.77 12.41
C ILE A 65 -17.76 -1.64 12.77
N ASP A 66 -18.19 -2.45 13.73
CA ASP A 66 -19.55 -2.49 14.31
C ASP A 66 -20.70 -2.50 13.27
N ASP A 67 -20.46 -3.13 12.11
CA ASP A 67 -21.37 -3.22 10.95
C ASP A 67 -21.86 -1.87 10.40
N LYS A 68 -21.21 -0.78 10.80
CA LYS A 68 -21.54 0.60 10.41
C LYS A 68 -20.49 1.21 9.51
N TYR A 69 -19.22 0.91 9.75
CA TYR A 69 -18.11 1.49 9.01
C TYR A 69 -17.29 0.42 8.32
N GLY A 70 -16.87 0.69 7.09
CA GLY A 70 -15.94 -0.13 6.34
C GLY A 70 -14.75 0.70 5.88
N PHE A 71 -13.53 0.18 5.96
CA PHE A 71 -12.38 0.86 5.37
C PHE A 71 -11.37 -0.14 4.82
N ASN A 72 -10.70 0.22 3.73
CA ASN A 72 -9.64 -0.60 3.19
C ASN A 72 -8.38 -0.45 4.06
N VAL A 73 -7.92 -1.57 4.63
CA VAL A 73 -6.76 -1.63 5.54
C VAL A 73 -5.46 -1.19 4.86
N THR A 74 -5.36 -1.30 3.53
CA THR A 74 -4.19 -0.83 2.79
C THR A 74 -3.98 0.68 2.91
N GLN A 75 -5.03 1.45 3.21
CA GLN A 75 -4.92 2.89 3.45
C GLN A 75 -4.08 3.20 4.69
N ILE A 76 -4.17 2.38 5.74
CA ILE A 76 -3.32 2.50 6.94
C ILE A 76 -1.86 2.32 6.55
N TYR A 77 -1.52 1.25 5.85
CA TYR A 77 -0.14 0.99 5.42
C TYR A 77 0.36 2.06 4.45
N ASN A 78 -0.54 2.59 3.63
CA ASN A 78 -0.23 3.63 2.66
C ASN A 78 0.09 4.97 3.30
N SER A 79 -0.45 5.24 4.49
CA SER A 79 -0.31 6.51 5.18
C SER A 79 0.76 6.53 6.28
N ILE A 80 1.47 5.43 6.52
CA ILE A 80 2.59 5.41 7.48
C ILE A 80 3.83 6.09 6.85
N PRO A 81 4.41 7.12 7.51
CA PRO A 81 5.60 7.83 7.04
C PRO A 81 6.88 7.03 7.36
N TYR A 82 7.10 5.93 6.65
CA TYR A 82 8.27 5.06 6.87
C TYR A 82 9.59 5.82 6.67
N GLN A 83 10.42 5.84 7.71
CA GLN A 83 11.80 6.32 7.61
C GLN A 83 12.66 5.23 6.95
N THR A 84 13.29 5.55 5.82
CA THR A 84 14.11 4.61 5.05
C THR A 84 15.58 5.06 5.09
N PRO A 85 16.48 4.35 5.79
CA PRO A 85 17.90 4.70 5.84
C PRO A 85 18.62 4.30 4.53
N ASP A 86 19.83 4.83 4.31
CA ASP A 86 20.76 4.50 3.22
C ASP A 86 20.09 4.46 1.83
N THR A 87 19.53 5.59 1.42
CA THR A 87 18.80 5.73 0.15
C THR A 87 19.68 6.19 -1.01
N ASP A 88 21.00 6.21 -0.82
CA ASP A 88 21.96 6.68 -1.82
C ASP A 88 21.88 5.85 -3.11
N GLY A 89 21.70 6.55 -4.23
CA GLY A 89 21.52 5.95 -5.54
C GLY A 89 20.15 5.30 -5.78
N PHE A 90 19.18 5.46 -4.87
CA PHE A 90 17.78 5.11 -5.11
C PHE A 90 16.99 6.32 -5.60
N LYS A 91 16.06 6.07 -6.53
CA LYS A 91 14.99 7.01 -6.89
C LYS A 91 13.83 6.83 -5.93
N GLU A 92 13.38 7.93 -5.32
CA GLU A 92 12.12 7.92 -4.58
C GLU A 92 10.93 8.15 -5.50
N CYS A 93 9.96 7.23 -5.48
CA CYS A 93 8.65 7.40 -6.11
C CYS A 93 7.63 7.69 -5.01
N ILE A 94 7.00 8.87 -5.07
CA ILE A 94 5.98 9.33 -4.13
C ILE A 94 4.64 9.43 -4.84
N CYS A 95 3.56 8.93 -4.22
CA CYS A 95 2.21 9.03 -4.76
C CYS A 95 1.72 10.48 -4.70
N LYS A 96 1.25 11.01 -5.83
CA LYS A 96 0.69 12.37 -5.90
C LYS A 96 -0.57 12.59 -5.04
N TYR A 97 -1.28 11.52 -4.69
CA TYR A 97 -2.51 11.56 -3.89
C TYR A 97 -2.26 11.35 -2.38
N ASN A 98 -1.10 10.81 -2.01
CA ASN A 98 -0.75 10.55 -0.62
C ASN A 98 0.77 10.63 -0.46
N LYS A 99 1.25 11.73 0.14
CA LYS A 99 2.68 12.02 0.34
C LYS A 99 3.41 11.01 1.22
N TYR A 100 2.69 10.19 2.00
CA TYR A 100 3.26 9.13 2.83
C TYR A 100 3.33 7.78 2.10
N ASN A 101 2.68 7.66 0.94
CA ASN A 101 2.74 6.47 0.12
C ASN A 101 3.91 6.59 -0.86
N ASN A 102 5.05 6.03 -0.48
CA ASN A 102 6.29 6.05 -1.25
C ASN A 102 6.98 4.68 -1.32
N ILE A 103 7.98 4.61 -2.21
CA ILE A 103 8.94 3.51 -2.35
C ILE A 103 10.27 4.06 -2.89
N PHE A 104 11.38 3.45 -2.51
CA PHE A 104 12.70 3.71 -3.10
C PHE A 104 13.04 2.59 -4.09
N ILE A 105 13.50 2.95 -5.29
CA ILE A 105 13.81 2.01 -6.37
C ILE A 105 15.18 2.31 -6.97
N LYS A 106 16.01 1.28 -7.13
CA LYS A 106 17.29 1.35 -7.83
C LYS A 106 17.31 0.33 -8.95
N VAL A 107 17.56 0.77 -10.18
CA VAL A 107 17.71 -0.10 -11.36
C VAL A 107 19.19 -0.19 -11.69
N ASP A 108 19.69 -1.42 -11.84
CA ASP A 108 21.03 -1.72 -12.31
C ASP A 108 20.89 -2.37 -13.70
N GLU A 109 21.24 -1.61 -14.74
CA GLU A 109 21.08 -2.03 -16.12
C GLU A 109 22.11 -3.07 -16.54
N GLU A 110 23.34 -2.96 -16.02
CA GLU A 110 24.45 -3.85 -16.32
C GLU A 110 24.17 -5.25 -15.78
N ASN A 111 23.79 -5.34 -14.51
CA ASN A 111 23.47 -6.61 -13.87
C ASN A 111 22.02 -7.06 -14.11
N LYS A 112 21.22 -6.25 -14.83
CA LYS A 112 19.79 -6.45 -15.08
C LYS A 112 19.01 -6.75 -13.80
N THR A 113 19.14 -5.89 -12.80
CA THR A 113 18.40 -6.02 -11.54
C THR A 113 17.63 -4.76 -11.17
N VAL A 114 16.62 -4.94 -10.32
CA VAL A 114 15.92 -3.84 -9.65
C VAL A 114 15.85 -4.11 -8.17
N THR A 115 16.18 -3.12 -7.36
CA THR A 115 16.08 -3.17 -5.91
C THR A 115 14.99 -2.23 -5.43
N PHE A 116 14.05 -2.77 -4.66
CA PHE A 116 13.03 -2.01 -3.95
C PHE A 116 13.42 -1.87 -2.49
N LYS A 117 13.19 -0.70 -1.89
CA LYS A 117 13.51 -0.40 -0.50
C LYS A 117 12.44 0.47 0.16
N LEU A 118 12.11 0.16 1.41
CA LEU A 118 11.24 0.96 2.27
C LEU A 118 11.41 0.52 3.71
N ALA A 119 11.49 1.47 4.65
CA ALA A 119 11.81 1.19 6.03
C ALA A 119 13.12 0.37 6.13
N ASN A 120 13.12 -0.67 6.95
CA ASN A 120 14.22 -1.64 7.07
C ASN A 120 14.14 -2.81 6.07
N LYS A 121 13.24 -2.75 5.07
CA LYS A 121 13.08 -3.82 4.08
C LYS A 121 13.73 -3.46 2.76
N MET A 122 14.42 -4.44 2.18
CA MET A 122 15.04 -4.33 0.87
C MET A 122 14.95 -5.66 0.13
N VAL A 123 14.59 -5.62 -1.15
CA VAL A 123 14.53 -6.82 -2.01
C VAL A 123 15.02 -6.47 -3.40
N THR A 124 16.01 -7.24 -3.87
CA THR A 124 16.51 -7.18 -5.24
C THR A 124 15.89 -8.31 -6.08
N LEU A 125 15.45 -7.98 -7.28
CA LEU A 125 14.88 -8.90 -8.26
C LEU A 125 15.68 -8.86 -9.55
N ASN A 126 15.76 -10.01 -10.22
CA ASN A 126 16.29 -10.09 -11.58
C ASN A 126 15.25 -9.55 -12.58
N LEU A 127 15.69 -8.74 -13.54
CA LEU A 127 14.89 -8.23 -14.65
C LEU A 127 14.94 -9.22 -15.81
N ILE A 128 13.76 -9.59 -16.33
CA ILE A 128 13.61 -10.45 -17.50
C ILE A 128 12.91 -9.63 -18.59
N GLU A 129 13.66 -9.27 -19.63
CA GLU A 129 13.20 -8.43 -20.74
C GLU A 129 12.50 -9.23 -21.85
N TYR A 130 12.03 -8.53 -22.89
CA TYR A 130 11.38 -9.07 -24.09
C TYR A 130 10.11 -9.86 -23.78
N THR A 131 9.38 -9.41 -22.76
CA THR A 131 8.09 -9.99 -22.39
C THR A 131 6.93 -9.10 -22.86
N LYS A 132 5.73 -9.68 -22.97
CA LYS A 132 4.51 -8.93 -23.29
C LYS A 132 3.95 -8.10 -22.11
N TRP A 133 4.69 -8.02 -21.00
CA TRP A 133 4.24 -7.40 -19.76
C TRP A 133 4.96 -6.07 -19.56
N THR A 134 4.22 -5.02 -19.22
CA THR A 134 4.79 -3.77 -18.72
C THR A 134 5.65 -4.04 -17.49
N PHE A 135 5.08 -4.75 -16.51
CA PHE A 135 5.81 -5.40 -15.43
C PHE A 135 4.97 -6.56 -14.88
N LYS A 136 5.60 -7.70 -14.56
CA LYS A 136 4.97 -8.82 -13.87
C LYS A 136 5.91 -9.42 -12.84
N TYR A 137 5.55 -9.26 -11.57
CA TYR A 137 6.30 -9.82 -10.45
C TYR A 137 6.03 -11.33 -10.34
N VAL A 138 7.11 -12.13 -10.38
CA VAL A 138 7.06 -13.58 -10.19
C VAL A 138 7.73 -13.91 -8.86
N LYS A 139 6.94 -13.89 -7.77
CA LYS A 139 7.41 -14.07 -6.39
C LYS A 139 8.27 -15.31 -6.21
N THR A 140 7.85 -16.46 -6.75
CA THR A 140 8.55 -17.74 -6.62
C THR A 140 9.93 -17.75 -7.26
N LYS A 141 10.17 -16.89 -8.26
CA LYS A 141 11.44 -16.80 -8.98
C LYS A 141 12.28 -15.58 -8.61
N LYS A 142 11.78 -14.72 -7.71
CA LYS A 142 12.37 -13.40 -7.41
C LYS A 142 12.72 -12.61 -8.68
N GLN A 143 11.79 -12.58 -9.63
CA GLN A 143 11.96 -11.96 -10.94
C GLN A 143 10.89 -10.90 -11.20
N LEU A 144 11.25 -9.90 -11.97
CA LEU A 144 10.34 -8.95 -12.58
C LEU A 144 10.44 -9.07 -14.11
N LYS A 145 9.35 -9.52 -14.74
CA LYS A 145 9.26 -9.57 -16.20
C LYS A 145 8.84 -8.21 -16.72
N ILE A 146 9.56 -7.65 -17.69
CA ILE A 146 9.33 -6.32 -18.28
C ILE A 146 9.40 -6.39 -19.81
N SER A 147 8.94 -5.35 -20.50
CA SER A 147 9.11 -5.22 -21.96
C SER A 147 10.58 -4.95 -22.29
N SER A 148 11.12 -3.89 -21.70
CA SER A 148 12.53 -3.48 -21.76
C SER A 148 12.91 -2.72 -20.49
N ILE A 149 14.21 -2.69 -20.16
CA ILE A 149 14.74 -1.85 -19.07
C ILE A 149 14.44 -0.37 -19.30
N LYS A 150 14.56 0.10 -20.55
CA LYS A 150 14.29 1.48 -20.92
C LYS A 150 12.85 1.89 -20.60
N ASP A 151 11.87 1.09 -21.01
CA ASP A 151 10.46 1.39 -20.72
C ASP A 151 10.22 1.38 -19.22
N PHE A 152 10.76 0.38 -18.51
CA PHE A 152 10.60 0.26 -17.06
C PHE A 152 11.15 1.49 -16.31
N LYS A 153 12.29 2.04 -16.73
CA LYS A 153 12.81 3.31 -16.20
C LYS A 153 11.86 4.48 -16.48
N SER A 154 11.34 4.61 -17.69
CA SER A 154 10.35 5.63 -18.02
C SER A 154 9.11 5.54 -17.11
N PHE A 155 8.64 4.32 -16.78
CA PHE A 155 7.53 4.12 -15.83
C PHE A 155 7.88 4.52 -14.38
N ILE A 156 9.13 4.37 -13.97
CA ILE A 156 9.60 4.79 -12.63
C ILE A 156 9.73 6.32 -12.57
N GLU A 157 10.14 6.95 -13.67
CA GLU A 157 10.41 8.39 -13.75
C GLU A 157 9.14 9.23 -13.93
N ASP A 158 8.08 8.66 -14.50
CA ASP A 158 6.81 9.35 -14.75
C ASP A 158 5.89 9.35 -13.51
N PRO A 159 5.58 10.53 -12.92
CA PRO A 159 4.69 10.66 -11.77
C PRO A 159 3.27 10.12 -12.00
N PHE A 160 2.81 10.02 -13.25
CA PHE A 160 1.54 9.39 -13.58
C PHE A 160 1.52 7.91 -13.15
N TRP A 161 2.65 7.21 -13.32
CA TRP A 161 2.79 5.78 -13.02
C TRP A 161 3.25 5.47 -11.60
N HIS A 162 3.63 6.48 -10.81
CA HIS A 162 4.07 6.29 -9.43
C HIS A 162 3.12 5.44 -8.57
N PRO A 163 1.78 5.63 -8.55
CA PRO A 163 0.90 4.80 -7.72
C PRO A 163 1.07 3.30 -7.97
N THR A 164 1.17 2.93 -9.25
CA THR A 164 1.33 1.55 -9.71
C THR A 164 2.73 1.00 -9.37
N THR A 165 3.77 1.82 -9.56
CA THR A 165 5.16 1.49 -9.21
C THR A 165 5.33 1.28 -7.71
N ILE A 166 4.68 2.12 -6.89
CA ILE A 166 4.66 2.00 -5.43
C ILE A 166 3.93 0.73 -5.01
N GLU A 167 2.76 0.43 -5.59
CA GLU A 167 2.04 -0.81 -5.34
C GLU A 167 2.90 -2.04 -5.63
N LEU A 168 3.57 -2.07 -6.79
CA LEU A 168 4.49 -3.14 -7.16
C LEU A 168 5.58 -3.30 -6.11
N GLY A 169 6.29 -2.22 -5.76
CA GLY A 169 7.39 -2.25 -4.82
C GLY A 169 6.95 -2.67 -3.41
N ARG A 170 5.85 -2.11 -2.91
CA ARG A 170 5.30 -2.49 -1.59
C ARG A 170 4.80 -3.93 -1.55
N ARG A 171 4.31 -4.48 -2.68
CA ARG A 171 4.00 -5.91 -2.82
C ARG A 171 5.26 -6.77 -2.79
N VAL A 172 6.33 -6.38 -3.48
CA VAL A 172 7.63 -7.07 -3.47
C VAL A 172 8.20 -7.11 -2.05
N LEU A 173 8.09 -6.02 -1.29
CA LEU A 173 8.54 -5.91 0.10
C LEU A 173 7.58 -6.52 1.13
N ASN A 174 6.46 -7.10 0.68
CA ASN A 174 5.44 -7.69 1.55
C ASN A 174 4.94 -6.72 2.64
N MET A 175 4.65 -5.46 2.27
CA MET A 175 4.21 -4.42 3.21
C MET A 175 2.74 -4.54 3.65
N ARG A 176 1.93 -5.32 2.93
CA ARG A 176 0.49 -5.50 3.23
C ARG A 176 0.18 -6.43 4.42
N ASN A 177 1.18 -7.14 4.95
CA ASN A 177 1.01 -8.20 5.95
C ASN A 177 1.26 -7.77 7.42
N LEU A 178 1.08 -6.48 7.75
CA LEU A 178 1.36 -5.98 9.10
C LEU A 178 0.25 -6.32 10.11
N ILE A 179 -0.99 -6.48 9.66
CA ILE A 179 -2.07 -7.02 10.48
C ILE A 179 -2.22 -8.49 10.08
N ARG A 180 -1.64 -9.39 10.89
CA ARG A 180 -1.98 -10.82 10.81
C ARG A 180 -3.38 -10.96 11.39
N ILE A 181 -4.34 -11.17 10.49
CA ILE A 181 -5.73 -11.47 10.84
C ILE A 181 -5.94 -12.96 10.65
#